data_AF-A0A7Y4TRQ0-F1
#
_entry.id   AF-A0A7Y4TRQ0-F1
#
_cell.length_a   1.000
_cell.length_b   1.000
_cell.length_c   1.000
_cell.angle_alpha   90.00
_cell.angle_beta   90.00
_cell.angle_gamma   90.00
#
_symmetry.space_group_name_H-M   'P 1'
#
loop_
_entity.id
_entity.type
_entity.pdbx_description
1 polymer ?
#
loop_
_entity_poly.entity_id
_entity_poly.type
_entity_poly.pdbx_seq_one_letter_code
_entity_poly.pdbx_strand_id
1 'polypeptide(L)'
;MANTNFTTFSSQLEASPFHNRLHGLVGGTMGTASSPADPIFWLHHGFIDKLFADWQILNPAAIHPNSSEILKPSPIMTRTNAQVWSTLGLGYIYA
;
A
#
# COMPACT_ATOMS: atom_id res chain seq x y z
N MET A 1 10.57 1.54 -9.98
CA MET A 1 10.09 0.39 -10.78
C MET A 1 9.52 0.93 -12.10
N ALA A 2 9.99 0.47 -13.26
CA ALA A 2 9.62 1.01 -14.58
C ALA A 2 8.26 0.48 -15.11
N ASN A 3 7.38 0.02 -14.23
CA ASN A 3 6.15 -0.64 -14.63
C ASN A 3 4.99 0.35 -14.65
N THR A 4 4.36 0.56 -15.79
CA THR A 4 3.23 1.49 -15.94
C THR A 4 1.88 0.85 -15.63
N ASN A 5 1.82 -0.48 -15.51
CA ASN A 5 0.61 -1.22 -15.20
C ASN A 5 0.47 -1.43 -13.68
N PHE A 6 -0.64 -0.95 -13.11
CA PHE A 6 -0.89 -1.07 -11.67
C PHE A 6 -0.86 -2.51 -11.17
N THR A 7 -1.52 -3.44 -11.85
CA THR A 7 -1.63 -4.85 -11.40
C THR A 7 -0.27 -5.51 -11.26
N THR A 8 0.63 -5.27 -12.22
CA THR A 8 1.98 -5.82 -12.14
C THR A 8 2.82 -5.10 -11.08
N PHE A 9 2.70 -3.78 -10.97
CA PHE A 9 3.36 -3.01 -9.91
C PHE A 9 2.92 -3.48 -8.51
N SER A 10 1.62 -3.58 -8.25
CA SER A 10 1.07 -3.94 -6.95
C SER A 10 1.49 -5.35 -6.53
N SER A 11 1.48 -6.30 -7.47
CA SER A 11 1.96 -7.67 -7.22
C SER A 11 3.45 -7.70 -6.85
N GLN A 12 4.29 -6.89 -7.51
CA GLN A 12 5.72 -6.78 -7.19
C GLN A 12 5.96 -6.10 -5.84
N LEU A 13 5.17 -5.07 -5.52
CA LEU A 13 5.24 -4.35 -4.25
C LEU A 13 4.84 -5.26 -3.08
N GLU A 14 3.76 -6.04 -3.24
CA GLU A 14 3.26 -6.99 -2.25
C GLU A 14 4.24 -8.14 -2.01
N ALA A 15 4.85 -8.66 -3.08
CA ALA A 15 5.70 -9.85 -3.01
C ALA A 15 7.14 -9.51 -2.52
N SER A 16 8.12 -10.20 -3.10
CA SER A 16 9.54 -9.97 -2.84
C SER A 16 10.08 -8.94 -3.83
N PRO A 17 10.93 -7.99 -3.40
CA PRO A 17 11.65 -7.94 -2.11
C PRO A 17 11.03 -7.06 -1.02
N PHE A 18 9.84 -6.47 -1.22
CA PHE A 18 9.37 -5.37 -0.37
C PHE A 18 8.44 -5.83 0.75
N HIS A 19 7.14 -5.96 0.51
CA HIS A 19 6.15 -6.16 1.58
C HIS A 19 6.27 -7.53 2.26
N ASN A 20 5.99 -8.63 1.54
CA ASN A 20 5.97 -9.97 2.14
C ASN A 20 7.36 -10.43 2.59
N ARG A 21 8.41 -10.03 1.86
CA ARG A 21 9.77 -10.43 2.20
C ARG A 21 10.23 -9.78 3.50
N LEU A 22 9.92 -8.52 3.75
CA LEU A 22 10.29 -7.86 5.02
C LEU A 22 9.54 -8.44 6.22
N HIS A 23 8.25 -8.75 6.09
CA HIS A 23 7.52 -9.50 7.12
C HIS A 23 8.27 -10.78 7.53
N GLY A 24 8.69 -11.58 6.54
CA GLY A 24 9.43 -12.83 6.78
C GLY A 24 10.85 -12.65 7.30
N LEU A 25 11.54 -11.56 6.93
CA LEU A 25 12.91 -11.28 7.37
C LEU A 25 12.98 -10.78 8.82
N VAL A 26 12.02 -9.95 9.24
CA VAL A 26 11.92 -9.52 10.64
C VAL A 26 11.53 -10.71 11.53
N GLY A 27 10.62 -11.56 11.05
CA GLY A 27 10.22 -12.78 11.76
C GLY A 27 9.40 -12.49 13.01
N GLY A 28 9.33 -13.44 13.95
CA GLY A 28 8.52 -13.31 15.16
C GLY A 28 7.06 -12.97 14.85
N THR A 29 6.47 -12.02 15.59
CA THR A 29 5.12 -11.52 15.35
C THR A 29 4.95 -10.94 13.95
N MET A 30 5.98 -10.22 13.43
CA MET A 30 5.99 -9.65 12.08
C MET A 30 5.89 -10.68 10.96
N GLY A 31 6.32 -11.91 11.20
CA GLY A 31 6.21 -13.02 10.24
C GLY A 31 4.82 -13.67 10.17
N THR A 32 3.83 -13.17 10.92
CA THR A 32 2.49 -13.77 11.04
C THR A 32 1.38 -12.78 10.68
N ALA A 33 0.14 -13.26 10.62
CA ALA A 33 -1.05 -12.41 10.50
C ALA A 33 -1.28 -11.49 11.72
N SER A 34 -0.58 -11.73 12.84
CA SER A 34 -0.59 -10.84 14.01
C SER A 34 0.45 -9.72 13.92
N SER A 35 1.09 -9.54 12.76
CA SER A 35 2.13 -8.53 12.53
C SER A 35 1.79 -7.11 12.97
N PRO A 36 0.52 -6.61 12.94
CA PRO A 36 0.20 -5.28 13.47
C PRO A 36 0.53 -5.06 14.95
N ALA A 37 0.74 -6.13 15.74
CA ALA A 37 1.13 -6.04 17.14
C ALA A 37 2.62 -5.70 17.35
N ASP A 38 3.46 -5.82 16.32
CA ASP A 38 4.85 -5.38 16.36
C ASP A 38 4.95 -3.90 15.90
N PRO A 39 5.54 -2.99 16.68
CA PRO A 39 5.61 -1.57 16.32
C PRO A 39 6.24 -1.28 14.95
N ILE A 40 7.18 -2.11 14.48
CA ILE A 40 7.82 -1.91 13.17
C ILE A 40 6.85 -2.07 12.00
N PHE A 41 5.71 -2.74 12.20
CA PHE A 41 4.64 -2.89 11.21
C PHE A 41 4.26 -1.54 10.60
N TRP A 42 4.08 -0.52 11.44
CA TRP A 42 3.62 0.79 10.99
C TRP A 42 4.67 1.52 10.15
N LEU A 43 5.95 1.40 10.51
CA LEU A 43 7.05 1.98 9.73
C LEU A 43 7.24 1.25 8.39
N HIS A 44 7.11 -0.09 8.41
CA HIS A 44 7.15 -0.91 7.20
C HIS A 44 6.03 -0.54 6.23
N HIS A 45 4.78 -0.50 6.70
CA HIS A 45 3.65 -0.11 5.86
C HIS A 45 3.70 1.36 5.40
N GLY A 46 4.28 2.26 6.19
CA GLY A 46 4.59 3.62 5.74
C GLY A 46 5.61 3.65 4.59
N PHE A 47 6.63 2.80 4.64
CA PHE A 47 7.58 2.67 3.53
C PHE A 47 6.92 2.07 2.26
N ILE A 48 6.05 1.07 2.41
CA ILE A 48 5.27 0.52 1.29
C ILE A 48 4.36 1.58 0.66
N ASP A 49 3.68 2.38 1.49
CA ASP A 49 2.86 3.50 1.04
C ASP A 49 3.68 4.59 0.33
N LYS A 50 4.91 4.88 0.82
CA LYS A 50 5.84 5.76 0.10
C LYS A 50 6.20 5.24 -1.29
N LEU A 51 6.55 3.95 -1.41
CA LEU A 51 6.88 3.35 -2.71
C LEU A 51 5.71 3.44 -3.69
N PHE A 52 4.48 3.32 -3.18
CA PHE A 52 3.27 3.53 -3.97
C PHE A 52 3.12 4.99 -4.40
N ALA A 53 3.29 5.96 -3.49
CA ALA A 53 3.25 7.38 -3.82
C ALA A 53 4.30 7.76 -4.89
N ASP A 54 5.54 7.29 -4.74
CA ASP A 54 6.62 7.50 -5.72
C ASP A 54 6.25 6.92 -7.09
N TRP A 55 5.63 5.73 -7.11
CA TRP A 55 5.16 5.11 -8.35
C TRP A 55 4.05 5.91 -9.03
N GLN A 56 3.10 6.46 -8.27
CA GLN A 56 2.03 7.30 -8.83
C GLN A 56 2.56 8.57 -9.48
N ILE A 57 3.59 9.20 -8.88
CA ILE A 57 4.27 10.37 -9.46
C ILE A 57 4.91 10.03 -10.81
N LEU A 58 5.54 8.85 -10.90
CA LEU A 58 6.18 8.38 -12.14
C LEU A 58 5.16 7.89 -13.19
N ASN A 59 3.93 7.60 -12.79
CA ASN A 59 2.90 7.00 -13.63
C ASN A 59 1.55 7.72 -13.49
N PRO A 60 1.46 9.03 -13.82
CA PRO A 60 0.24 9.82 -13.59
C PRO A 60 -0.96 9.36 -14.43
N ALA A 61 -0.71 8.63 -15.54
CA ALA A 61 -1.74 8.06 -16.41
C ALA A 61 -2.18 6.64 -16.01
N ALA A 62 -1.65 6.10 -14.90
CA ALA A 62 -2.03 4.76 -14.47
C ALA A 62 -3.52 4.67 -14.13
N ILE A 63 -4.15 3.60 -14.62
CA ILE A 63 -5.57 3.33 -14.33
C ILE A 63 -5.68 2.85 -12.89
N HIS A 64 -6.53 3.53 -12.13
CA HIS A 64 -6.89 3.12 -10.78
C HIS A 64 -7.97 2.02 -10.83
N PRO A 65 -7.67 0.78 -10.42
CA PRO A 65 -8.66 -0.29 -10.38
C PRO A 65 -9.63 -0.14 -9.22
N ASN A 66 -10.83 -0.73 -9.35
CA ASN A 66 -11.82 -0.84 -8.27
C ASN A 66 -12.23 0.50 -7.63
N SER A 67 -12.17 1.61 -8.38
CA SER A 67 -12.33 2.97 -7.85
C SER A 67 -13.66 3.23 -7.14
N SER A 68 -14.71 2.52 -7.53
CA SER A 68 -16.05 2.62 -6.93
C SER A 68 -16.28 1.67 -5.73
N GLU A 69 -15.34 0.79 -5.41
CA GLU A 69 -15.49 -0.15 -4.30
C GLU A 69 -15.39 0.59 -2.95
N ILE A 70 -16.34 0.30 -2.06
CA ILE A 70 -16.38 0.86 -0.69
C ILE A 70 -15.54 -0.02 0.22
N LEU A 71 -14.59 0.61 0.92
CA LEU A 71 -13.75 -0.04 1.92
C LEU A 71 -14.59 -0.73 2.99
N LYS A 72 -14.12 -1.89 3.46
CA LYS A 72 -14.80 -2.71 4.47
C LYS A 72 -14.16 -2.53 5.85
N PRO A 73 -14.91 -2.75 6.95
CA PRO A 73 -16.34 -3.08 6.99
C PRO A 73 -17.23 -1.84 6.83
N SER A 74 -18.26 -1.94 6.01
CA SER A 74 -19.34 -0.94 5.96
C SER A 74 -20.31 -1.17 7.13
N PRO A 75 -20.83 -0.13 7.81
CA PRO A 75 -20.71 1.29 7.51
C PRO A 75 -19.55 2.02 8.22
N ILE A 76 -18.64 1.30 8.90
CA ILE A 76 -17.51 1.91 9.64
C ILE A 76 -16.55 2.60 8.67
N MET A 77 -16.22 1.92 7.58
CA MET A 77 -15.51 2.48 6.45
C MET A 77 -16.51 2.88 5.37
N THR A 78 -16.60 4.18 5.10
CA THR A 78 -17.52 4.76 4.10
C THR A 78 -16.79 5.27 2.86
N ARG A 79 -15.47 5.29 2.89
CA ARG A 79 -14.65 5.75 1.77
C ARG A 79 -14.61 4.71 0.65
N THR A 80 -14.58 5.18 -0.60
CA THR A 80 -14.25 4.33 -1.74
C THR A 80 -12.74 4.20 -1.90
N ASN A 81 -12.27 3.20 -2.66
CA ASN A 81 -10.88 3.09 -3.07
C ASN A 81 -10.38 4.39 -3.73
N ALA A 82 -11.23 5.11 -4.47
CA ALA A 82 -10.83 6.38 -5.11
C ALA A 82 -10.48 7.47 -4.11
N GLN A 83 -11.15 7.47 -2.96
CA GLN A 83 -10.92 8.45 -1.91
C GLN A 83 -9.69 8.15 -1.06
N VAL A 84 -9.08 6.97 -1.22
CA VAL A 84 -7.82 6.59 -0.55
C VAL A 84 -6.70 6.29 -1.54
N TRP A 85 -6.91 6.58 -2.82
CA TRP A 85 -5.96 6.22 -3.88
C TRP A 85 -4.61 6.91 -3.73
N SER A 86 -4.58 8.16 -3.26
CA SER A 86 -3.33 8.94 -3.16
C SER A 86 -3.15 9.51 -1.76
N THR A 87 -1.90 9.58 -1.34
CA THR A 87 -1.48 10.23 -0.09
C THR A 87 -1.91 11.70 -0.06
N LEU A 88 -1.80 12.40 -1.19
CA LEU A 88 -2.27 13.77 -1.35
C LEU A 88 -3.78 13.89 -1.09
N GLY A 89 -4.59 12.97 -1.63
CA GLY A 89 -6.04 12.91 -1.36
C GLY A 89 -6.38 12.59 0.10
N LEU A 90 -5.43 12.03 0.85
CA LEU A 90 -5.53 11.74 2.27
C LEU A 90 -4.96 12.87 3.15
N GLY A 91 -4.36 13.91 2.55
CA GLY A 91 -3.85 15.09 3.25
C GLY A 91 -2.41 14.97 3.76
N TYR A 92 -1.61 14.04 3.23
CA TYR A 92 -0.19 13.93 3.56
C TYR A 92 0.67 13.67 2.31
N ILE A 93 1.96 13.98 2.43
CA ILE A 93 2.97 13.72 1.40
C ILE A 93 4.20 13.12 2.07
N TYR A 94 4.97 12.36 1.30
CA TYR A 94 6.34 12.00 1.69
C TYR A 94 7.30 13.09 1.21
N ALA A 95 8.35 13.33 2.00
CA ALA A 95 9.46 14.21 1.64
C ALA A 95 10.40 13.54 0.62
#